data_AF-A0A4Q4XF85-F1
#
_entry.id   AF-A0A4Q4XF85-F1
#
_cell.length_a   1.000
_cell.length_b   1.000
_cell.length_c   1.000
_cell.angle_alpha   90.00
_cell.angle_beta   90.00
_cell.angle_gamma   90.00
#
_symmetry.space_group_name_H-M   'P 1'
#
loop_
_entity.id
_entity.type
_entity.pdbx_description
1 polymer ?
#
loop_
_entity_poly.entity_id
_entity_poly.type
_entity_poly.pdbx_seq_one_letter_code
_entity_poly.pdbx_strand_id
1 'polypeptide(L)'
;MLAAVLPASAFAAPNAYNFGWTTSGADMVKPFQVFDDGQYIYVQFDDPAHVPAILTETPNGTALLSWRRSYPYIVISYQANVLIFRAGNQEARATRWYVDALAYAAAGAGIAFAAWYPGNWVIVLLALPVLWAASPGRVAAGTMWAGYYLVAARDIPVVCARFFSVHGELGATPALAVGVAFWIAQACVLAMPWMVLKPAPASRQRGLWWRAALALLVSTVPPIGIVGWVSPLHVASVLLPGAGIYSLVYAVLVLAGLACYPLWLFPVRRPAALGAALVLLVAPVASSEALPRPPAGWVAVNTAMGQLDQASYAALYARSEALQLAARKAFDAGARVVVLPEEMTGLWRDSTQFWWDSSLTQLKDSRQTLVMGVDLLVSESPRRYADSAIVLGAGDGRFDSRQPVPAGLWRPMAPLSAVLGDLSQDFLTIDGHRAAFSICYEDFLFWPHWRLFLVRPDVLLGLANNWFDDGLAVGEIQRQSISSIARIAGVPLLRAVNVPNSPTLNAKP
;
A
#
# COMPACT_ATOMS: atom_id res chain seq x y z
N MET A 1 13.58 20.12 2.42
CA MET A 1 13.05 21.40 2.93
C MET A 1 11.93 21.86 2.01
N LEU A 2 10.69 21.52 2.36
CA LEU A 2 9.49 22.04 1.71
C LEU A 2 8.59 22.47 2.87
N ALA A 3 8.59 23.77 3.14
CA ALA A 3 7.67 24.38 4.07
C ALA A 3 6.25 24.10 3.55
N ALA A 4 5.45 23.45 4.38
CA ALA A 4 4.03 23.28 4.11
C ALA A 4 3.41 24.66 3.92
N VAL A 5 3.06 25.00 2.68
CA VAL A 5 2.10 26.06 2.43
C VAL A 5 0.78 25.50 2.94
N LEU A 6 0.46 25.86 4.19
CA LEU A 6 -0.87 25.67 4.76
C LEU A 6 -1.89 26.19 3.75
N PRO A 7 -2.93 25.42 3.39
CA PRO A 7 -4.01 25.98 2.59
C PRO A 7 -4.56 27.19 3.34
N ALA A 8 -4.70 28.29 2.61
CA ALA A 8 -5.32 29.53 3.09
C ALA A 8 -6.80 29.27 3.41
N SER A 9 -7.05 28.68 4.57
CA SER A 9 -8.36 28.46 5.21
C SER A 9 -8.15 28.06 6.68
N ALA A 10 -7.10 28.61 7.31
CA ALA A 10 -6.78 28.42 8.73
C ALA A 10 -7.65 29.28 9.68
N PHE A 11 -8.46 30.17 9.11
CA PHE A 11 -9.42 31.01 9.82
C PHE A 11 -10.71 31.03 9.03
N ALA A 12 -11.85 31.04 9.73
CA ALA A 12 -13.09 31.41 9.11
C ALA A 12 -12.93 32.78 8.42
N ALA A 13 -13.56 32.97 7.26
CA ALA A 13 -13.82 34.32 6.80
C ALA A 13 -14.57 35.07 7.92
N PRO A 14 -14.29 36.36 8.17
CA PRO A 14 -15.02 37.11 9.18
C PRO A 14 -16.53 36.92 8.98
N ASN A 15 -17.23 36.51 10.05
CA ASN A 15 -18.68 36.18 10.08
C ASN A 15 -19.11 34.77 9.61
N ALA A 16 -18.20 33.80 9.46
CA ALA A 16 -18.57 32.38 9.31
C ALA A 16 -18.23 31.59 10.58
N TYR A 17 -19.21 30.87 11.15
CA TYR A 17 -18.97 30.03 12.33
C TYR A 17 -18.31 28.70 11.96
N ASN A 18 -17.24 28.34 12.67
CA ASN A 18 -16.46 27.12 12.54
C ASN A 18 -16.68 26.21 13.76
N PHE A 19 -17.40 25.10 13.54
CA PHE A 19 -17.68 24.09 14.56
C PHE A 19 -16.63 22.97 14.63
N GLY A 20 -15.43 23.23 14.11
CA GLY A 20 -14.33 22.29 13.97
C GLY A 20 -13.57 21.99 15.26
N TRP A 21 -14.27 21.73 16.36
CA TRP A 21 -13.66 21.44 17.65
C TRP A 21 -14.07 20.06 18.16
N THR A 22 -13.10 19.31 18.67
CA THR A 22 -13.31 18.02 19.32
C THR A 22 -13.14 18.20 20.82
N THR A 23 -14.11 17.72 21.63
CA THR A 23 -14.04 17.80 23.09
C THR A 23 -13.82 16.42 23.72
N SER A 24 -12.89 16.32 24.67
CA SER A 24 -12.53 15.08 25.39
C SER A 24 -12.24 15.35 26.87
N GLY A 25 -12.17 14.31 27.71
CA GLY A 25 -11.89 14.41 29.14
C GLY A 25 -13.15 14.36 30.02
N ALA A 26 -13.03 14.83 31.27
CA ALA A 26 -14.02 14.64 32.33
C ALA A 26 -15.34 15.41 32.09
N ASP A 27 -16.47 14.71 32.15
CA ASP A 27 -17.80 15.27 31.84
C ASP A 27 -18.15 16.50 32.69
N MET A 28 -17.70 16.58 33.95
CA MET A 28 -18.00 17.72 34.85
C MET A 28 -17.39 19.06 34.42
N VAL A 29 -16.31 19.05 33.63
CA VAL A 29 -15.63 20.27 33.16
C VAL A 29 -15.59 20.35 31.64
N LYS A 30 -16.24 19.40 30.96
CA LYS A 30 -16.28 19.32 29.51
C LYS A 30 -17.33 20.30 28.98
N PRO A 31 -16.98 21.15 28.00
CA PRO A 31 -17.97 22.00 27.36
C PRO A 31 -18.92 21.17 26.50
N PHE A 32 -20.19 21.59 26.49
CA PHE A 32 -21.23 21.07 25.62
C PHE A 32 -20.89 21.32 24.14
N GLN A 33 -20.43 22.54 23.83
CA GLN A 33 -20.09 22.95 22.47
C GLN A 33 -18.92 23.93 22.45
N VAL A 34 -18.08 23.83 21.42
CA VAL A 34 -17.03 24.80 21.12
C VAL A 34 -17.07 25.11 19.63
N PHE A 35 -16.98 26.40 19.27
CA PHE A 35 -16.86 26.87 17.89
C PHE A 35 -16.14 28.22 17.87
N ASP A 36 -15.67 28.66 16.70
CA ASP A 36 -15.03 29.97 16.53
C ASP A 36 -15.51 30.70 15.28
N ASP A 37 -15.36 32.02 15.22
CA ASP A 37 -15.70 32.83 14.03
C ASP A 37 -14.45 33.43 13.36
N GLY A 38 -13.27 32.89 13.67
CA GLY A 38 -11.98 33.44 13.25
C GLY A 38 -11.46 34.61 14.10
N GLN A 39 -12.30 35.26 14.92
CA GLN A 39 -11.88 36.32 15.86
C GLN A 39 -12.02 35.90 17.32
N TYR A 40 -13.10 35.19 17.65
CA TYR A 40 -13.44 34.75 19.00
C TYR A 40 -13.74 33.25 19.01
N ILE A 41 -13.42 32.60 20.13
CA ILE A 41 -13.86 31.24 20.42
C ILE A 41 -15.03 31.29 21.39
N TYR A 42 -16.10 30.60 21.04
CA TYR A 42 -17.33 30.47 21.81
C TYR A 42 -17.38 29.08 22.44
N VAL A 43 -17.53 29.05 23.75
CA VAL A 43 -17.62 27.83 24.55
C VAL A 43 -18.94 27.82 25.29
N GLN A 44 -19.70 26.74 25.17
CA GLN A 44 -20.94 26.53 25.91
C GLN A 44 -20.74 25.42 26.94
N PHE A 45 -21.14 25.66 28.18
CA PHE A 45 -21.16 24.66 29.24
C PHE A 45 -22.62 24.32 29.63
N ASP A 46 -22.83 23.13 30.18
CA ASP A 46 -24.14 22.71 30.70
C ASP A 46 -24.58 23.58 31.89
N ASP A 47 -23.64 23.95 32.78
CA ASP A 47 -23.84 24.91 33.86
C ASP A 47 -23.07 26.21 33.56
N PRO A 48 -23.75 27.25 33.01
CA PRO A 48 -23.10 28.51 32.71
C PRO A 48 -22.73 29.31 33.96
N ALA A 49 -23.19 28.94 35.17
CA ALA A 49 -22.82 29.63 36.41
C ALA A 49 -21.41 29.23 36.89
N HIS A 50 -21.02 27.97 36.71
CA HIS A 50 -19.74 27.42 37.14
C HIS A 50 -18.79 27.14 35.96
N VAL A 51 -17.97 28.14 35.62
CA VAL A 51 -17.00 28.02 34.52
C VAL A 51 -15.65 27.54 35.08
N PRO A 52 -15.08 26.42 34.58
CA PRO A 52 -13.76 25.96 35.00
C PRO A 52 -12.65 26.93 34.55
N ALA A 53 -11.44 26.77 35.08
CA ALA A 53 -10.29 27.51 34.57
C ALA A 53 -10.04 27.10 33.11
N ILE A 54 -9.99 28.08 32.20
CA ILE A 54 -9.73 27.87 30.79
C ILE A 54 -8.26 28.20 30.52
N LEU A 55 -7.49 27.22 30.05
CA LEU A 55 -6.08 27.37 29.72
C LEU A 55 -5.82 27.04 28.25
N THR A 56 -4.67 27.43 27.73
CA THR A 56 -4.13 26.96 26.45
C THR A 56 -2.71 26.45 26.65
N GLU A 57 -2.27 25.55 25.77
CA GLU A 57 -0.86 25.20 25.66
C GLU A 57 -0.11 26.33 24.93
N THR A 58 1.04 26.71 25.46
CA THR A 58 1.99 27.65 24.85
C THR A 58 3.38 27.02 24.86
N PRO A 59 4.36 27.52 24.07
CA PRO A 59 5.73 26.99 24.08
C PRO A 59 6.39 27.00 25.47
N ASN A 60 5.94 27.86 26.39
CA ASN A 60 6.47 27.99 27.75
C ASN A 60 5.63 27.27 28.82
N GLY A 61 4.69 26.41 28.41
CA GLY A 61 3.78 25.68 29.30
C GLY A 61 2.32 26.13 29.17
N THR A 62 1.50 25.82 30.17
CA THR A 62 0.06 26.17 30.15
C THR A 62 -0.16 27.62 30.57
N ALA A 63 -0.88 28.40 29.76
CA ALA A 63 -1.26 29.76 30.06
C ALA A 63 -2.76 29.86 30.36
N LEU A 64 -3.14 30.60 31.41
CA LEU A 64 -4.54 30.88 31.73
C LEU A 64 -5.10 31.89 30.72
N LEU A 65 -6.28 31.60 30.18
CA LEU A 65 -6.96 32.45 29.20
C LEU A 65 -7.98 33.35 29.89
N SER A 66 -7.94 34.63 29.54
CA SER A 66 -9.02 35.57 29.87
C SER A 66 -10.23 35.34 28.98
N TRP A 67 -11.41 35.35 29.58
CA TRP A 67 -12.68 35.15 28.89
C TRP A 67 -13.73 36.14 29.41
N ARG A 68 -14.76 36.40 28.60
CA ARG A 68 -15.93 37.19 28.99
C ARG A 68 -17.19 36.34 28.86
N ARG A 69 -18.17 36.56 29.73
CA ARG A 69 -19.47 35.89 29.66
C ARG A 69 -20.38 36.65 28.69
N SER A 70 -20.93 35.96 27.70
CA SER A 70 -21.92 36.47 26.75
C SER A 70 -23.00 35.40 26.58
N TYR A 71 -23.97 35.39 27.49
CA TYR A 71 -24.96 34.32 27.61
C TYR A 71 -25.57 33.92 26.24
N PRO A 72 -25.63 32.61 25.90
CA PRO A 72 -25.29 31.44 26.72
C PRO A 72 -23.81 31.01 26.67
N TYR A 73 -22.92 31.81 26.07
CA TYR A 73 -21.54 31.43 25.78
C TYR A 73 -20.50 32.10 26.69
N ILE A 74 -19.36 31.44 26.80
CA ILE A 74 -18.09 32.01 27.23
C ILE A 74 -17.29 32.37 25.98
N VAL A 75 -16.85 33.62 25.89
CA VAL A 75 -16.17 34.15 24.71
C VAL A 75 -14.71 34.42 25.05
N ILE A 76 -13.82 33.79 24.28
CA ILE A 76 -12.37 33.87 24.43
C ILE A 76 -11.84 34.69 23.26
N SER A 77 -11.12 35.78 23.56
CA SER A 77 -10.53 36.68 22.54
C SER A 77 -9.15 36.23 22.05
N TYR A 78 -8.70 35.06 22.46
CA TYR A 78 -7.40 34.50 22.10
C TYR A 78 -7.59 33.35 21.12
N GLN A 79 -6.83 33.37 20.02
CA GLN A 79 -6.82 32.26 19.07
C GLN A 79 -5.99 31.10 19.64
N ALA A 80 -6.67 30.18 20.31
CA ALA A 80 -6.11 28.93 20.77
C ALA A 80 -6.39 27.80 19.77
N ASN A 81 -5.45 26.86 19.67
CA ASN A 81 -5.65 25.58 18.99
C ASN A 81 -6.12 24.48 19.94
N VAL A 82 -5.85 24.66 21.24
CA VAL A 82 -6.16 23.75 22.33
C VAL A 82 -6.68 24.57 23.50
N LEU A 83 -7.86 24.24 23.99
CA LEU A 83 -8.42 24.75 25.23
C LEU A 83 -8.38 23.62 26.27
N ILE A 84 -7.86 23.91 27.45
CA ILE A 84 -7.85 22.99 28.59
C ILE A 84 -8.79 23.58 29.64
N PHE A 85 -9.76 22.78 30.07
CA PHE A 85 -10.73 23.13 31.11
C PHE A 85 -10.37 22.38 32.37
N ARG A 86 -10.06 23.09 33.45
CA ARG A 86 -9.61 22.47 34.70
C ARG A 86 -10.40 22.98 35.91
N ALA A 87 -10.88 22.06 36.74
CA ALA A 87 -11.43 22.36 38.06
C ALA A 87 -11.00 21.27 39.05
N GLY A 88 -10.22 21.64 40.07
CA GLY A 88 -9.61 20.68 40.99
C GLY A 88 -8.75 19.64 40.25
N ASN A 89 -9.04 18.36 40.45
CA ASN A 89 -8.36 17.23 39.81
C ASN A 89 -9.00 16.80 38.47
N GLN A 90 -10.01 17.52 37.98
CA GLN A 90 -10.71 17.20 36.74
C GLN A 90 -10.18 18.04 35.58
N GLU A 91 -9.94 17.41 34.43
CA GLU A 91 -9.49 18.07 33.21
C GLU A 91 -10.30 17.60 31.99
N ALA A 92 -10.70 18.55 31.16
CA ALA A 92 -11.25 18.35 29.82
C ALA A 92 -10.46 19.18 28.81
N ARG A 93 -10.48 18.77 27.55
CA ARG A 93 -9.77 19.46 26.45
C ARG A 93 -10.70 19.67 25.27
N ALA A 94 -10.61 20.84 24.64
CA ALA A 94 -11.14 21.07 23.30
C ALA A 94 -9.98 21.36 22.35
N THR A 95 -9.86 20.57 21.29
CA THR A 95 -8.82 20.71 20.26
C THR A 95 -9.45 21.03 18.92
N ARG A 96 -8.79 21.87 18.13
CA ARG A 96 -9.20 22.06 16.73
C ARG A 96 -8.96 20.79 15.94
N TRP A 97 -9.94 20.41 15.12
CA TRP A 97 -9.94 19.14 14.39
C TRP A 97 -8.70 18.92 13.51
N TYR A 98 -8.11 19.98 12.95
CA TYR A 98 -6.93 19.87 12.08
C TYR A 98 -5.65 19.55 12.85
N VAL A 99 -5.54 19.91 14.13
CA VAL A 99 -4.39 19.57 14.98
C VAL A 99 -4.38 18.08 15.23
N ASP A 100 -5.54 17.54 15.60
CA ASP A 100 -5.73 16.10 15.72
C ASP A 100 -5.47 15.44 14.36
N ALA A 101 -6.03 15.98 13.28
CA ALA A 101 -5.88 15.41 11.95
C ALA A 101 -4.41 15.31 11.49
N LEU A 102 -3.58 16.32 11.75
CA LEU A 102 -2.16 16.33 11.44
C LEU A 102 -1.38 15.33 12.30
N ALA A 103 -1.66 15.24 13.59
CA ALA A 103 -1.02 14.27 14.48
C ALA A 103 -1.35 12.83 14.04
N TYR A 104 -2.62 12.56 13.70
CA TYR A 104 -3.05 11.26 13.20
C TYR A 104 -2.47 10.94 11.82
N ALA A 105 -2.38 11.93 10.91
CA ALA A 105 -1.71 11.76 9.62
C ALA A 105 -0.22 11.44 9.79
N ALA A 106 0.48 12.12 10.71
CA ALA A 106 1.88 11.86 11.04
C ALA A 106 2.06 10.46 11.66
N ALA A 107 1.13 10.00 12.50
CA ALA A 107 1.16 8.65 13.04
C ALA A 107 0.97 7.57 11.96
N GLY A 108 0.01 7.76 11.04
CA GLY A 108 -0.17 6.88 9.88
C GLY A 108 1.05 6.86 8.96
N ALA A 109 1.64 8.02 8.69
CA ALA A 109 2.89 8.17 7.95
C ALA A 109 4.07 7.44 8.61
N GLY A 110 4.21 7.55 9.94
CA GLY A 110 5.24 6.86 10.71
C GLY A 110 5.10 5.34 10.62
N ILE A 111 3.87 4.82 10.70
CA ILE A 111 3.60 3.39 10.51
C ILE A 111 3.97 2.95 9.10
N ALA A 112 3.60 3.72 8.07
CA ALA A 112 3.96 3.39 6.69
C ALA A 112 5.48 3.31 6.50
N PHE A 113 6.24 4.28 7.03
CA PHE A 113 7.69 4.31 6.93
C PHE A 113 8.38 3.16 7.69
N ALA A 114 7.82 2.76 8.84
CA ALA A 114 8.34 1.65 9.65
C ALA A 114 7.97 0.28 9.05
N ALA A 115 6.75 0.12 8.54
CA ALA A 115 6.27 -1.14 7.98
C ALA A 115 6.93 -1.45 6.63
N TRP A 116 7.04 -0.42 5.78
CA TRP A 116 7.58 -0.51 4.42
C TRP A 116 9.01 0.01 4.36
N TYR A 117 9.56 0.23 3.17
CA TYR A 117 10.90 0.80 3.04
C TYR A 117 10.97 2.22 3.62
N PRO A 118 12.00 2.54 4.44
CA PRO A 118 13.20 1.75 4.75
C PRO A 118 13.10 0.83 5.98
N GLY A 119 11.99 0.83 6.71
CA GLY A 119 11.84 0.03 7.94
C GLY A 119 11.80 -1.48 7.73
N ASN A 120 10.86 -1.99 6.91
CA ASN A 120 10.60 -3.43 6.69
C ASN A 120 10.07 -4.19 7.93
N TRP A 121 9.31 -3.51 8.80
CA TRP A 121 8.69 -4.09 9.99
C TRP A 121 7.19 -4.28 9.81
N VAL A 122 6.78 -5.24 8.97
CA VAL A 122 5.37 -5.50 8.63
C VAL A 122 4.48 -5.72 9.86
N ILE A 123 5.04 -6.18 10.98
CA ILE A 123 4.32 -6.33 12.26
C ILE A 123 3.76 -5.00 12.81
N VAL A 124 4.35 -3.86 12.45
CA VAL A 124 3.90 -2.52 12.88
C VAL A 124 2.51 -2.19 12.32
N LEU A 125 2.05 -2.87 11.26
CA LEU A 125 0.70 -2.71 10.72
C LEU A 125 -0.40 -3.03 11.75
N LEU A 126 -0.11 -3.80 12.82
CA LEU A 126 -1.03 -4.03 13.94
C LEU A 126 -1.42 -2.74 14.68
N ALA A 127 -0.60 -1.68 14.60
CA ALA A 127 -0.91 -0.40 15.22
C ALA A 127 -2.04 0.36 14.51
N LEU A 128 -2.30 0.08 13.22
CA LEU A 128 -3.31 0.78 12.42
C LEU A 128 -4.73 0.65 12.99
N PRO A 129 -5.29 -0.55 13.24
CA PRO A 129 -6.64 -0.67 13.81
C PRO A 129 -6.76 -0.05 15.20
N VAL A 130 -5.69 -0.09 15.99
CA VAL A 130 -5.64 0.49 17.34
C VAL A 130 -5.74 2.02 17.29
N LEU A 131 -4.92 2.66 16.44
CA LEU A 131 -4.97 4.12 16.26
C LEU A 131 -6.28 4.57 15.61
N TRP A 132 -6.81 3.78 14.66
CA TRP A 132 -8.12 4.06 14.06
C TRP A 132 -9.24 4.01 15.11
N ALA A 133 -9.21 3.03 16.02
CA ALA A 133 -10.14 2.93 17.14
C ALA A 133 -9.99 4.11 18.12
N ALA A 134 -8.76 4.52 18.42
CA ALA A 134 -8.45 5.65 19.29
C ALA A 134 -8.79 7.03 18.68
N SER A 135 -8.89 7.13 17.34
CA SER A 135 -9.14 8.41 16.68
C SER A 135 -10.49 9.02 17.10
N PRO A 136 -10.56 10.36 17.31
CA PRO A 136 -11.73 11.02 17.90
C PRO A 136 -12.96 11.08 16.99
N GLY A 137 -12.79 10.86 15.68
CA GLY A 137 -13.88 10.95 14.73
C GLY A 137 -13.48 10.58 13.31
N ARG A 138 -14.42 10.72 12.38
CA ARG A 138 -14.25 10.34 10.97
C ARG A 138 -13.08 11.05 10.31
N VAL A 139 -12.95 12.35 10.53
CA VAL A 139 -11.90 13.16 9.91
C VAL A 139 -10.52 12.69 10.35
N ALA A 140 -10.29 12.52 11.66
CA ALA A 140 -9.03 12.01 12.18
C ALA A 140 -8.71 10.59 11.69
N ALA A 141 -9.71 9.70 11.59
CA ALA A 141 -9.55 8.39 10.98
C ALA A 141 -9.15 8.47 9.51
N GLY A 142 -9.83 9.32 8.73
CA GLY A 142 -9.54 9.53 7.32
C GLY A 142 -8.14 10.10 7.09
N THR A 143 -7.72 11.10 7.86
CA THR A 143 -6.40 11.70 7.71
C THR A 143 -5.28 10.78 8.19
N MET A 144 -5.51 9.94 9.20
CA MET A 144 -4.59 8.87 9.57
C MET A 144 -4.30 7.94 8.39
N TRP A 145 -5.35 7.39 7.78
CA TRP A 145 -5.20 6.47 6.66
C TRP A 145 -4.67 7.17 5.40
N ALA A 146 -5.09 8.41 5.13
CA ALA A 146 -4.53 9.19 4.05
C ALA A 146 -3.01 9.40 4.25
N GLY A 147 -2.56 9.73 5.47
CA GLY A 147 -1.14 9.84 5.81
C GLY A 147 -0.37 8.53 5.57
N TYR A 148 -0.95 7.39 5.96
CA TYR A 148 -0.40 6.06 5.69
C TYR A 148 -0.23 5.81 4.18
N TYR A 149 -1.29 5.98 3.38
CA TYR A 149 -1.26 5.70 1.95
C TYR A 149 -0.42 6.71 1.15
N LEU A 150 -0.36 7.98 1.57
CA LEU A 150 0.49 8.99 0.94
C LEU A 150 1.97 8.63 1.12
N VAL A 151 2.40 8.21 2.32
CA VAL A 151 3.81 7.86 2.56
C VAL A 151 4.19 6.52 1.96
N ALA A 152 3.29 5.53 2.04
CA ALA A 152 3.53 4.21 1.47
C ALA A 152 3.65 4.27 -0.06
N ALA A 153 2.88 5.14 -0.73
CA ALA A 153 2.87 5.29 -2.19
C ALA A 153 3.54 6.58 -2.68
N ARG A 154 4.50 7.12 -1.90
CA ARG A 154 5.17 8.42 -2.15
C ARG A 154 5.90 8.54 -3.48
N ASP A 155 6.20 7.42 -4.12
CA ASP A 155 6.97 7.39 -5.37
C ASP A 155 6.09 7.54 -6.62
N ILE A 156 4.76 7.42 -6.51
CA ILE A 156 3.83 7.54 -7.65
C ILE A 156 4.10 8.78 -8.51
N PRO A 157 4.31 10.00 -7.95
CA PRO A 157 4.57 11.17 -8.77
C PRO A 157 5.79 11.02 -9.68
N VAL A 158 6.90 10.48 -9.15
CA VAL A 158 8.15 10.29 -9.89
C VAL A 158 8.03 9.14 -10.87
N VAL A 159 7.36 8.04 -10.49
CA VAL A 159 7.08 6.91 -11.38
C VAL A 159 6.26 7.38 -12.59
N CYS A 160 5.18 8.14 -12.39
CA CYS A 160 4.39 8.70 -13.48
C CYS A 160 5.20 9.66 -14.35
N ALA A 161 6.04 10.51 -13.73
CA ALA A 161 6.92 11.41 -14.48
C ALA A 161 7.86 10.63 -15.41
N ARG A 162 8.48 9.55 -14.92
CA ARG A 162 9.38 8.68 -15.70
C ARG A 162 8.62 7.88 -16.76
N PHE A 163 7.49 7.29 -16.38
CA PHE A 163 6.71 6.43 -17.27
C PHE A 163 6.11 7.20 -18.46
N PHE A 164 5.37 8.28 -18.20
CA PHE A 164 4.66 9.01 -19.27
C PHE A 164 5.59 9.89 -20.10
N SER A 165 6.72 10.36 -19.55
CA SER A 165 7.68 11.15 -20.33
C SER A 165 8.41 10.31 -21.37
N VAL A 166 8.83 9.09 -21.04
CA VAL A 166 9.60 8.31 -22.01
C VAL A 166 8.73 7.68 -23.09
N HIS A 167 7.45 7.39 -22.79
CA HIS A 167 6.50 7.02 -23.84
C HIS A 167 6.09 8.21 -24.74
N GLY A 168 6.63 9.41 -24.50
CA GLY A 168 6.32 10.62 -25.27
C GLY A 168 4.87 11.08 -25.12
N GLU A 169 4.12 10.53 -24.16
CA GLU A 169 2.71 10.84 -23.96
C GLU A 169 2.53 12.23 -23.34
N LEU A 170 3.40 12.58 -22.39
CA LEU A 170 3.36 13.84 -21.64
C LEU A 170 4.77 14.39 -21.42
N GLY A 171 4.92 15.71 -21.44
CA GLY A 171 6.15 16.34 -20.92
C GLY A 171 6.36 16.02 -19.44
N ALA A 172 7.60 16.13 -18.95
CA ALA A 172 7.95 15.78 -17.57
C ALA A 172 7.11 16.52 -16.51
N THR A 173 6.85 17.82 -16.69
CA THR A 173 6.06 18.62 -15.73
C THR A 173 4.57 18.20 -15.70
N PRO A 174 3.85 18.10 -16.84
CA PRO A 174 2.51 17.52 -16.85
C PRO A 174 2.44 16.10 -16.29
N ALA A 175 3.41 15.24 -16.62
CA ALA A 175 3.46 13.86 -16.13
C ALA A 175 3.60 13.80 -14.60
N LEU A 176 4.45 14.66 -14.01
CA LEU A 176 4.56 14.80 -12.57
C LEU A 176 3.25 15.29 -11.95
N ALA A 177 2.59 16.28 -12.55
CA ALA A 177 1.32 16.80 -12.06
C ALA A 177 0.21 15.74 -12.05
N VAL A 178 0.10 14.94 -13.12
CA VAL A 178 -0.79 13.78 -13.20
C VAL A 178 -0.43 12.76 -12.11
N GLY A 179 0.86 12.49 -11.91
CA GLY A 179 1.33 11.61 -10.85
C GLY A 179 0.96 12.10 -9.44
N VAL A 180 1.06 13.40 -9.15
CA VAL A 180 0.59 13.99 -7.90
C VAL A 180 -0.92 13.83 -7.75
N ALA A 181 -1.69 14.03 -8.82
CA ALA A 181 -3.14 13.82 -8.80
C ALA A 181 -3.49 12.37 -8.48
N PHE A 182 -2.84 11.38 -9.11
CA PHE A 182 -3.03 9.96 -8.79
C PHE A 182 -2.61 9.62 -7.36
N TRP A 183 -1.49 10.17 -6.90
CA TRP A 183 -0.98 9.95 -5.54
C TRP A 183 -1.95 10.44 -4.46
N ILE A 184 -2.60 11.58 -4.67
CA ILE A 184 -3.64 12.10 -3.77
C ILE A 184 -4.93 11.30 -3.91
N ALA A 185 -5.37 11.05 -5.15
CA ALA A 185 -6.64 10.38 -5.43
C ALA A 185 -6.68 8.95 -4.83
N GLN A 186 -5.62 8.16 -5.02
CA GLN A 186 -5.54 6.82 -4.44
C GLN A 186 -5.60 6.86 -2.89
N ALA A 187 -4.92 7.82 -2.26
CA ALA A 187 -4.92 7.93 -0.80
C ALA A 187 -6.32 8.28 -0.28
N CYS A 188 -7.03 9.18 -0.97
CA CYS A 188 -8.42 9.50 -0.66
C CYS A 188 -9.34 8.29 -0.80
N VAL A 189 -9.23 7.56 -1.93
CA VAL A 189 -10.07 6.38 -2.21
C VAL A 189 -9.84 5.28 -1.17
N LEU A 190 -8.60 4.99 -0.83
CA LEU A 190 -8.27 3.93 0.13
C LEU A 190 -8.55 4.32 1.59
N ALA A 191 -8.45 5.61 1.93
CA ALA A 191 -8.79 6.11 3.28
C ALA A 191 -10.31 6.21 3.50
N MET A 192 -11.10 6.34 2.43
CA MET A 192 -12.55 6.59 2.51
C MET A 192 -13.32 5.49 3.26
N PRO A 193 -13.11 4.17 3.03
CA PRO A 193 -13.76 3.13 3.83
C PRO A 193 -13.53 3.30 5.33
N TRP A 194 -12.30 3.60 5.74
CA TRP A 194 -11.94 3.81 7.14
C TRP A 194 -12.54 5.07 7.74
N MET A 195 -12.64 6.15 6.96
CA MET A 195 -13.30 7.40 7.36
C MET A 195 -14.81 7.22 7.54
N VAL A 196 -15.48 6.58 6.58
CA VAL A 196 -16.94 6.41 6.57
C VAL A 196 -17.39 5.42 7.63
N LEU A 197 -16.64 4.32 7.80
CA LEU A 197 -16.98 3.27 8.77
C LEU A 197 -16.63 3.67 10.21
N LYS A 198 -15.86 4.74 10.44
CA LYS A 198 -15.65 5.30 11.77
C LYS A 198 -16.97 5.89 12.32
N PRO A 199 -17.41 5.48 13.54
CA PRO A 199 -18.58 6.09 14.17
C PRO A 199 -18.41 7.59 14.37
N ALA A 200 -19.50 8.35 14.26
CA ALA A 200 -19.47 9.80 14.51
C ALA A 200 -19.09 10.08 15.98
N PRO A 201 -18.45 11.22 16.29
CA PRO A 201 -18.01 11.54 17.65
C PRO A 201 -19.11 11.44 18.71
N ALA A 202 -20.34 11.84 18.37
CA ALA A 202 -21.51 11.79 19.25
C ALA A 202 -22.12 10.37 19.42
N SER A 203 -21.65 9.38 18.67
CA SER A 203 -22.20 8.02 18.70
C SER A 203 -21.38 7.10 19.60
N ARG A 204 -22.06 6.16 20.27
CA ARG A 204 -21.39 5.12 21.05
C ARG A 204 -20.52 4.29 20.12
N GLN A 205 -19.22 4.16 20.41
CA GLN A 205 -18.22 3.46 19.61
C GLN A 205 -18.41 1.92 19.62
N ARG A 206 -19.60 1.45 19.21
CA ARG A 206 -19.96 0.04 19.13
C ARG A 206 -19.63 -0.53 17.76
N GLY A 207 -19.25 -1.80 17.73
CA GLY A 207 -19.04 -2.53 16.48
C GLY A 207 -17.77 -2.14 15.72
N LEU A 208 -16.74 -1.61 16.42
CA LEU A 208 -15.47 -1.25 15.80
C LEU A 208 -14.80 -2.45 15.10
N TRP A 209 -14.91 -3.66 15.66
CA TRP A 209 -14.33 -4.87 15.06
C TRP A 209 -14.86 -5.16 13.66
N TRP A 210 -16.18 -5.20 13.46
CA TRP A 210 -16.76 -5.52 12.15
C TRP A 210 -16.59 -4.36 11.17
N ARG A 211 -16.60 -3.11 11.67
CA ARG A 211 -16.34 -1.91 10.86
C ARG A 211 -14.90 -1.89 10.34
N ALA A 212 -13.93 -2.25 11.18
CA ALA A 212 -12.54 -2.37 10.79
C ALA A 212 -12.34 -3.54 9.81
N ALA A 213 -12.95 -4.69 10.06
CA ALA A 213 -12.92 -5.83 9.14
C ALA A 213 -13.53 -5.46 7.77
N LEU A 214 -14.68 -4.79 7.76
CA LEU A 214 -15.32 -4.34 6.54
C LEU A 214 -14.48 -3.30 5.79
N ALA A 215 -13.89 -2.32 6.48
CA ALA A 215 -13.00 -1.35 5.87
C ALA A 215 -11.79 -2.03 5.21
N LEU A 216 -11.19 -2.99 5.91
CA LEU A 216 -10.07 -3.78 5.40
C LEU A 216 -10.44 -4.59 4.15
N LEU A 217 -11.58 -5.30 4.18
CA LEU A 217 -12.05 -6.10 3.05
C LEU A 217 -12.37 -5.22 1.83
N VAL A 218 -13.09 -4.11 2.04
CA VAL A 218 -13.43 -3.16 0.99
C VAL A 218 -12.18 -2.54 0.37
N SER A 219 -11.17 -2.21 1.18
CA SER A 219 -9.89 -1.67 0.67
C SER A 219 -9.00 -2.70 -0.03
N THR A 220 -9.23 -4.00 0.18
CA THR A 220 -8.39 -5.08 -0.37
C THR A 220 -8.99 -5.71 -1.64
N VAL A 221 -10.31 -5.79 -1.74
CA VAL A 221 -11.02 -6.44 -2.85
C VAL A 221 -11.49 -5.40 -3.88
N PRO A 222 -11.49 -5.69 -5.19
CA PRO A 222 -12.04 -4.80 -6.21
C PRO A 222 -13.49 -4.36 -5.90
N PRO A 223 -13.90 -3.14 -6.27
CA PRO A 223 -13.17 -2.21 -7.15
C PRO A 223 -12.10 -1.36 -6.46
N ILE A 224 -12.20 -1.09 -5.16
CA ILE A 224 -11.22 -0.26 -4.44
C ILE A 224 -9.86 -0.97 -4.36
N GLY A 225 -9.88 -2.29 -4.17
CA GLY A 225 -8.70 -3.15 -4.17
C GLY A 225 -7.89 -3.16 -5.46
N ILE A 226 -8.37 -2.57 -6.57
CA ILE A 226 -7.57 -2.37 -7.78
C ILE A 226 -6.36 -1.48 -7.49
N VAL A 227 -6.52 -0.49 -6.61
CA VAL A 227 -5.42 0.36 -6.08
C VAL A 227 -5.06 0.00 -4.65
N GLY A 228 -5.49 -1.18 -4.17
CA GLY A 228 -5.38 -1.65 -2.78
C GLY A 228 -4.00 -2.12 -2.35
N TRP A 229 -2.94 -1.48 -2.85
CA TRP A 229 -1.56 -1.80 -2.45
C TRP A 229 -1.32 -1.51 -0.97
N VAL A 230 -0.23 -2.07 -0.43
CA VAL A 230 0.20 -1.91 0.97
C VAL A 230 -0.89 -2.22 2.01
N SER A 231 -1.66 -3.28 1.77
CA SER A 231 -2.75 -3.69 2.65
C SER A 231 -2.24 -4.12 4.05
N PRO A 232 -2.92 -3.74 5.15
CA PRO A 232 -2.61 -4.23 6.49
C PRO A 232 -2.58 -5.77 6.61
N LEU A 233 -3.25 -6.48 5.68
CA LEU A 233 -3.27 -7.94 5.63
C LEU A 233 -1.89 -8.56 5.43
N HIS A 234 -0.89 -7.81 4.97
CA HIS A 234 0.49 -8.30 4.90
C HIS A 234 1.01 -8.80 6.27
N VAL A 235 0.43 -8.34 7.38
CA VAL A 235 0.75 -8.86 8.72
C VAL A 235 0.49 -10.36 8.89
N ALA A 236 -0.41 -10.94 8.10
CA ALA A 236 -0.64 -12.39 8.06
C ALA A 236 0.63 -13.19 7.76
N SER A 237 1.58 -12.61 7.01
CA SER A 237 2.85 -13.26 6.68
C SER A 237 3.78 -13.45 7.88
N VAL A 238 3.53 -12.74 8.98
CA VAL A 238 4.29 -12.82 10.23
C VAL A 238 3.49 -13.58 11.31
N LEU A 239 2.18 -13.35 11.37
CA LEU A 239 1.32 -13.92 12.41
C LEU A 239 1.15 -15.44 12.28
N LEU A 240 0.94 -15.94 11.06
CA LEU A 240 0.72 -17.36 10.79
C LEU A 240 1.26 -17.70 9.40
N PRO A 241 2.58 -17.71 9.17
CA PRO A 241 3.14 -18.01 7.86
C PRO A 241 2.76 -19.42 7.39
N GLY A 242 2.54 -19.58 6.09
CA GLY A 242 2.36 -20.87 5.43
C GLY A 242 0.96 -21.48 5.50
N ALA A 243 0.03 -20.93 6.29
CA ALA A 243 -1.30 -21.49 6.45
C ALA A 243 -2.33 -21.00 5.40
N GLY A 244 -1.90 -20.28 4.36
CA GLY A 244 -2.72 -19.85 3.23
C GLY A 244 -3.92 -19.00 3.70
N ILE A 245 -5.13 -19.43 3.34
CA ILE A 245 -6.36 -18.74 3.71
C ILE A 245 -6.56 -18.62 5.22
N TYR A 246 -6.10 -19.60 6.01
CA TYR A 246 -6.23 -19.55 7.47
C TYR A 246 -5.39 -18.41 8.06
N SER A 247 -4.23 -18.10 7.47
CA SER A 247 -3.41 -16.94 7.85
C SER A 247 -4.14 -15.62 7.62
N LEU A 248 -4.84 -15.49 6.49
CA LEU A 248 -5.61 -14.31 6.15
C LEU A 248 -6.80 -14.14 7.10
N VAL A 249 -7.56 -15.21 7.34
CA VAL A 249 -8.68 -15.20 8.30
C VAL A 249 -8.18 -14.83 9.69
N TYR A 250 -7.07 -15.42 10.14
CA TYR A 250 -6.45 -15.10 11.42
C TYR A 250 -6.06 -13.62 11.52
N ALA A 251 -5.39 -13.08 10.51
CA ALA A 251 -5.00 -11.68 10.49
C ALA A 251 -6.21 -10.73 10.51
N VAL A 252 -7.28 -11.03 9.77
CA VAL A 252 -8.53 -10.24 9.83
C VAL A 252 -9.10 -10.25 11.24
N LEU A 253 -9.16 -11.41 11.90
CA LEU A 253 -9.66 -11.53 13.27
C LEU A 253 -8.79 -10.76 14.27
N VAL A 254 -7.46 -10.83 14.14
CA VAL A 254 -6.53 -10.07 14.98
C VAL A 254 -6.70 -8.55 14.77
N LEU A 255 -6.72 -8.07 13.52
CA LEU A 255 -6.89 -6.65 13.21
C LEU A 255 -8.27 -6.13 13.68
N ALA A 256 -9.33 -6.92 13.49
CA ALA A 256 -10.67 -6.60 13.98
C ALA A 256 -10.74 -6.57 15.51
N GLY A 257 -10.11 -7.54 16.18
CA GLY A 257 -10.02 -7.60 17.64
C GLY A 257 -9.24 -6.42 18.24
N LEU A 258 -8.15 -6.00 17.60
CA LEU A 258 -7.38 -4.83 17.99
C LEU A 258 -8.17 -3.53 17.87
N ALA A 259 -9.06 -3.41 16.88
CA ALA A 259 -9.97 -2.27 16.76
C ALA A 259 -11.01 -2.21 17.90
N CYS A 260 -11.24 -3.31 18.61
CA CYS A 260 -12.13 -3.36 19.76
C CYS A 260 -11.50 -2.84 21.05
N TYR A 261 -10.17 -2.65 21.09
CA TYR A 261 -9.46 -2.31 22.32
C TYR A 261 -9.02 -0.84 22.30
N PRO A 262 -9.80 0.09 22.89
CA PRO A 262 -9.31 1.43 23.13
C PRO A 262 -8.22 1.34 24.21
N LEU A 263 -6.95 1.50 23.82
CA LEU A 263 -5.79 1.56 24.72
C LEU A 263 -5.82 2.76 25.71
N TRP A 264 -6.97 3.43 25.91
CA TRP A 264 -7.00 4.77 26.49
C TRP A 264 -8.01 5.04 27.62
N LEU A 265 -8.62 4.04 28.29
CA LEU A 265 -9.58 4.32 29.37
C LEU A 265 -9.69 3.34 30.57
N PHE A 266 -8.74 2.44 30.84
CA PHE A 266 -8.81 1.64 32.08
C PHE A 266 -7.49 1.58 32.86
N PRO A 267 -7.49 1.88 34.18
CA PRO A 267 -6.52 1.30 35.11
C PRO A 267 -6.84 -0.19 35.21
N VAL A 268 -6.45 -0.98 34.22
CA VAL A 268 -6.64 -2.43 34.25
C VAL A 268 -5.72 -2.97 35.33
N ARG A 269 -6.25 -3.71 36.31
CA ARG A 269 -5.47 -4.35 37.39
C ARG A 269 -4.46 -5.42 36.90
N ARG A 270 -4.46 -5.74 35.60
CA ARG A 270 -3.61 -6.76 34.94
C ARG A 270 -3.29 -6.42 33.47
N PRO A 271 -2.60 -5.31 33.16
CA PRO A 271 -2.19 -4.99 31.79
C PRO A 271 -1.20 -6.04 31.26
N ALA A 272 -0.45 -6.68 32.16
CA ALA A 272 0.46 -7.78 31.87
C ALA A 272 -0.24 -9.04 31.35
N ALA A 273 -1.48 -9.34 31.78
CA ALA A 273 -2.18 -10.57 31.36
C ALA A 273 -2.78 -10.47 29.94
N LEU A 274 -3.21 -9.27 29.54
CA LEU A 274 -3.71 -8.99 28.19
C LEU A 274 -2.57 -8.67 27.21
N GLY A 275 -1.52 -8.01 27.69
CA GLY A 275 -0.24 -7.94 26.98
C GLY A 275 0.32 -9.34 26.75
N ALA A 276 0.27 -10.23 27.75
CA ALA A 276 0.64 -11.64 27.59
C ALA A 276 -0.31 -12.40 26.66
N ALA A 277 -1.63 -12.17 26.69
CA ALA A 277 -2.57 -12.80 25.76
C ALA A 277 -2.38 -12.33 24.31
N LEU A 278 -2.09 -11.04 24.09
CA LEU A 278 -1.74 -10.49 22.79
C LEU A 278 -0.35 -10.97 22.35
N VAL A 279 0.62 -11.06 23.26
CA VAL A 279 1.94 -11.67 23.01
C VAL A 279 1.83 -13.18 22.82
N LEU A 280 0.79 -13.86 23.29
CA LEU A 280 0.49 -15.28 23.05
C LEU A 280 -0.32 -15.51 21.76
N LEU A 281 -1.11 -14.52 21.31
CA LEU A 281 -1.79 -14.50 20.00
C LEU A 281 -0.83 -14.05 18.88
N VAL A 282 0.06 -13.12 19.18
CA VAL A 282 1.13 -12.64 18.30
C VAL A 282 2.41 -13.46 18.53
N ALA A 283 2.44 -14.35 19.53
CA ALA A 283 3.52 -15.31 19.69
C ALA A 283 3.56 -16.05 18.37
N PRO A 284 4.67 -15.92 17.64
CA PRO A 284 4.78 -16.65 16.41
C PRO A 284 4.63 -18.10 16.84
N VAL A 285 3.72 -18.84 16.20
CA VAL A 285 4.08 -20.20 15.86
C VAL A 285 5.28 -20.00 14.93
N ALA A 286 6.44 -19.76 15.53
CA ALA A 286 7.72 -19.66 14.88
C ALA A 286 8.09 -21.09 14.49
N SER A 287 7.28 -21.69 13.63
CA SER A 287 7.85 -22.44 12.54
C SER A 287 8.54 -21.40 11.67
N SER A 288 9.78 -21.05 12.07
CA SER A 288 10.83 -20.64 11.16
C SER A 288 11.17 -21.78 10.20
N GLU A 289 10.15 -22.41 9.61
CA GLU A 289 10.38 -23.18 8.41
C GLU A 289 10.81 -22.13 7.39
N ALA A 290 12.10 -22.13 7.11
CA ALA A 290 12.64 -21.43 5.96
C ALA A 290 11.69 -21.72 4.80
N LEU A 291 11.21 -20.66 4.14
CA LEU A 291 10.32 -20.83 2.98
C LEU A 291 10.88 -21.95 2.11
N PRO A 292 10.01 -22.86 1.62
CA PRO A 292 10.47 -23.96 0.80
C PRO A 292 11.38 -23.42 -0.31
N ARG A 293 12.48 -24.13 -0.60
CA ARG A 293 13.37 -23.70 -1.67
C ARG A 293 12.65 -23.88 -3.00
N PRO A 294 12.88 -23.00 -4.00
CA PRO A 294 12.41 -23.23 -5.34
C PRO A 294 12.87 -24.61 -5.86
N PRO A 295 12.14 -25.22 -6.82
CA PRO A 295 12.54 -26.48 -7.42
C PRO A 295 13.99 -26.46 -7.92
N ALA A 296 14.69 -27.59 -7.75
CA ALA A 296 16.10 -27.68 -8.11
C ALA A 296 16.31 -27.41 -9.61
N GLY A 297 17.33 -26.61 -9.95
CA GLY A 297 17.62 -26.24 -11.33
C GLY A 297 16.76 -25.10 -11.89
N TRP A 298 15.89 -24.49 -11.08
CA TRP A 298 15.15 -23.29 -11.48
C TRP A 298 15.90 -22.03 -11.10
N VAL A 299 16.05 -21.10 -12.04
CA VAL A 299 16.81 -19.86 -11.85
C VAL A 299 16.01 -18.67 -12.40
N ALA A 300 15.84 -17.62 -11.60
CA ALA A 300 15.38 -16.33 -12.07
C ALA A 300 16.59 -15.45 -12.38
N VAL A 301 16.57 -14.79 -13.54
CA VAL A 301 17.64 -13.90 -13.99
C VAL A 301 17.18 -12.46 -13.84
N ASN A 302 17.82 -11.73 -12.93
CA ASN A 302 17.68 -10.28 -12.86
C ASN A 302 18.50 -9.62 -13.96
N THR A 303 17.98 -8.55 -14.54
CA THR A 303 18.64 -7.80 -15.62
C THR A 303 18.75 -6.33 -15.26
N ALA A 304 19.82 -5.66 -15.69
CA ALA A 304 19.99 -4.21 -15.53
C ALA A 304 19.98 -3.55 -16.91
N MET A 305 18.97 -3.85 -17.72
CA MET A 305 18.92 -3.41 -19.12
C MET A 305 18.12 -2.10 -19.28
N GLY A 306 17.50 -1.59 -18.21
CA GLY A 306 16.69 -0.39 -18.25
C GLY A 306 15.53 -0.49 -19.25
N GLN A 307 15.05 0.66 -19.68
CA GLN A 307 13.90 0.76 -20.57
C GLN A 307 14.20 0.23 -21.98
N LEU A 308 13.19 -0.38 -22.59
CA LEU A 308 13.21 -0.80 -23.98
C LEU A 308 12.55 0.25 -24.88
N ASP A 309 13.27 0.69 -25.91
CA ASP A 309 12.67 1.46 -27.01
C ASP A 309 11.93 0.49 -27.95
N GLN A 310 10.61 0.40 -27.78
CA GLN A 310 9.77 -0.50 -28.58
C GLN A 310 9.55 -0.03 -30.02
N ALA A 311 9.92 1.21 -30.36
CA ALA A 311 9.79 1.73 -31.72
C ALA A 311 10.99 1.35 -32.62
N SER A 312 12.12 0.98 -32.02
CA SER A 312 13.36 0.66 -32.73
C SER A 312 13.56 -0.85 -32.88
N TYR A 313 13.51 -1.36 -34.12
CA TYR A 313 13.85 -2.75 -34.42
C TYR A 313 15.28 -3.11 -33.99
N ALA A 314 16.22 -2.18 -34.09
CA ALA A 314 17.60 -2.40 -33.64
C ALA A 314 17.66 -2.58 -32.11
N ALA A 315 16.89 -1.79 -31.35
CA ALA A 315 16.81 -1.94 -29.90
C ALA A 315 16.13 -3.26 -29.49
N LEU A 316 15.04 -3.64 -30.17
CA LEU A 316 14.35 -4.92 -29.97
C LEU A 316 15.25 -6.12 -30.26
N TYR A 317 16.03 -6.06 -31.35
CA TYR A 317 16.98 -7.11 -31.72
C TYR A 317 18.12 -7.22 -30.70
N ALA A 318 18.78 -6.11 -30.38
CA ALA A 318 19.87 -6.08 -29.39
C ALA A 318 19.40 -6.56 -28.00
N ARG A 319 18.17 -6.21 -27.61
CA ARG A 319 17.55 -6.70 -26.37
C ARG A 319 17.32 -8.21 -26.43
N SER A 320 16.82 -8.72 -27.56
CA SER A 320 16.62 -10.16 -27.77
C SER A 320 17.93 -10.94 -27.67
N GLU A 321 19.00 -10.49 -28.32
CA GLU A 321 20.33 -11.11 -28.22
C GLU A 321 20.85 -11.13 -26.78
N ALA A 322 20.71 -10.01 -26.06
CA ALA A 322 21.15 -9.90 -24.67
C ALA A 322 20.38 -10.86 -23.74
N LEU A 323 19.08 -11.04 -23.95
CA LEU A 323 18.25 -11.98 -23.20
C LEU A 323 18.59 -13.44 -23.52
N GLN A 324 18.81 -13.76 -24.80
CA GLN A 324 19.25 -15.09 -25.22
C GLN A 324 20.59 -15.44 -24.56
N LEU A 325 21.54 -14.52 -24.54
CA LEU A 325 22.83 -14.70 -23.88
C LEU A 325 22.68 -14.88 -22.36
N ALA A 326 21.85 -14.07 -21.72
CA ALA A 326 21.61 -14.17 -20.28
C ALA A 326 20.96 -15.52 -19.90
N ALA A 327 19.96 -15.96 -20.66
CA ALA A 327 19.33 -17.27 -20.48
C ALA A 327 20.33 -18.40 -20.72
N ARG A 328 21.10 -18.32 -21.81
CA ARG A 328 22.11 -19.32 -22.16
C ARG A 328 23.15 -19.49 -21.07
N LYS A 329 23.66 -18.39 -20.50
CA LYS A 329 24.60 -18.43 -19.38
C LYS A 329 24.04 -19.19 -18.16
N ALA A 330 22.76 -19.00 -17.84
CA ALA A 330 22.12 -19.72 -16.74
C ALA A 330 21.94 -21.22 -17.05
N PHE A 331 21.57 -21.55 -18.29
CA PHE A 331 21.48 -22.94 -18.75
C PHE A 331 22.84 -23.65 -18.76
N ASP A 332 23.90 -23.01 -19.24
CA ASP A 332 25.26 -23.55 -19.23
C ASP A 332 25.80 -23.74 -17.80
N ALA A 333 25.29 -22.96 -16.82
CA ALA A 333 25.56 -23.15 -15.40
C ALA A 333 24.76 -24.29 -14.74
N GLY A 334 23.95 -25.02 -15.52
CA GLY A 334 23.20 -26.20 -15.06
C GLY A 334 21.72 -25.97 -14.74
N ALA A 335 21.16 -24.80 -15.08
CA ALA A 335 19.73 -24.58 -14.95
C ALA A 335 18.92 -25.47 -15.91
N ARG A 336 17.73 -25.89 -15.49
CA ARG A 336 16.72 -26.56 -16.31
C ARG A 336 15.59 -25.63 -16.71
N VAL A 337 15.22 -24.74 -15.79
CA VAL A 337 14.20 -23.71 -16.01
C VAL A 337 14.81 -22.35 -15.74
N VAL A 338 14.75 -21.46 -16.72
CA VAL A 338 15.19 -20.07 -16.57
C VAL A 338 13.99 -19.15 -16.68
N VAL A 339 13.86 -18.23 -15.73
CA VAL A 339 12.79 -17.22 -15.70
C VAL A 339 13.41 -15.85 -15.97
N LEU A 340 12.90 -15.18 -17.00
CA LEU A 340 13.27 -13.82 -17.38
C LEU A 340 12.19 -12.81 -16.90
N PRO A 341 12.54 -11.52 -16.75
CA PRO A 341 11.60 -10.51 -16.28
C PRO A 341 10.42 -10.23 -17.24
N GLU A 342 9.50 -9.37 -16.79
CA GLU A 342 8.32 -8.88 -17.51
C GLU A 342 8.69 -8.00 -18.73
N GLU A 343 7.90 -8.08 -19.80
CA GLU A 343 7.94 -7.18 -20.97
C GLU A 343 9.32 -7.00 -21.62
N MET A 344 10.17 -8.03 -21.58
CA MET A 344 11.59 -7.85 -21.94
C MET A 344 11.84 -7.76 -23.43
N THR A 345 10.93 -8.25 -24.28
CA THR A 345 11.01 -8.16 -25.74
C THR A 345 9.96 -7.23 -26.35
N GLY A 346 9.18 -6.52 -25.53
CA GLY A 346 7.96 -5.84 -25.97
C GLY A 346 6.98 -6.82 -26.60
N LEU A 347 6.30 -6.39 -27.68
CA LEU A 347 5.35 -7.24 -28.41
C LEU A 347 6.05 -8.45 -29.05
N TRP A 348 5.59 -9.65 -28.72
CA TRP A 348 6.03 -10.90 -29.33
C TRP A 348 5.44 -11.03 -30.75
N ARG A 349 6.24 -10.60 -31.73
CA ARG A 349 5.89 -10.59 -33.16
C ARG A 349 6.53 -11.79 -33.86
N ASP A 350 6.09 -12.06 -35.09
CA ASP A 350 6.72 -13.05 -35.97
C ASP A 350 8.22 -12.78 -36.17
N SER A 351 8.62 -11.50 -36.23
CA SER A 351 10.04 -11.10 -36.31
C SER A 351 10.81 -11.47 -35.05
N THR A 352 10.24 -11.21 -33.86
CA THR A 352 10.84 -11.61 -32.59
C THR A 352 10.92 -13.13 -32.52
N GLN A 353 9.85 -13.86 -32.85
CA GLN A 353 9.86 -15.31 -32.88
C GLN A 353 10.95 -15.86 -33.79
N PHE A 354 11.08 -15.33 -35.02
CA PHE A 354 12.13 -15.72 -35.96
C PHE A 354 13.54 -15.58 -35.37
N TRP A 355 13.83 -14.51 -34.62
CA TRP A 355 15.13 -14.34 -33.95
C TRP A 355 15.38 -15.35 -32.83
N TRP A 356 14.32 -15.90 -32.23
CA TRP A 356 14.41 -16.85 -31.13
C TRP A 356 14.32 -18.32 -31.57
N ASP A 357 13.85 -18.63 -32.78
CA ASP A 357 13.60 -20.00 -33.26
C ASP A 357 14.77 -20.97 -33.09
N SER A 358 15.99 -20.54 -33.44
CA SER A 358 17.21 -21.36 -33.26
C SER A 358 17.47 -21.69 -31.80
N SER A 359 17.42 -20.67 -30.93
CA SER A 359 17.59 -20.81 -29.49
C SER A 359 16.48 -21.70 -28.88
N LEU A 360 15.23 -21.53 -29.30
CA LEU A 360 14.10 -22.34 -28.82
C LEU A 360 14.20 -23.81 -29.26
N THR A 361 14.69 -24.07 -30.47
CA THR A 361 14.96 -25.44 -30.94
C THR A 361 16.02 -26.10 -30.09
N GLN A 362 17.11 -25.39 -29.79
CA GLN A 362 18.16 -25.91 -28.92
C GLN A 362 17.69 -26.20 -27.49
N LEU A 363 16.81 -25.35 -26.94
CA LEU A 363 16.20 -25.58 -25.63
C LEU A 363 15.32 -26.84 -25.62
N LYS A 364 14.55 -27.09 -26.70
CA LYS A 364 13.78 -28.34 -26.85
C LYS A 364 14.68 -29.56 -26.85
N ASP A 365 15.75 -29.55 -27.65
CA ASP A 365 16.70 -30.66 -27.77
C ASP A 365 17.40 -30.95 -26.42
N SER A 366 17.70 -29.90 -25.67
CA SER A 366 18.36 -29.98 -24.36
C SER A 366 17.39 -30.20 -23.19
N ARG A 367 16.08 -30.33 -23.46
CA ARG A 367 15.00 -30.42 -22.47
C ARG A 367 15.01 -29.28 -21.44
N GLN A 368 15.36 -28.08 -21.88
CA GLN A 368 15.40 -26.87 -21.08
C GLN A 368 14.15 -26.02 -21.33
N THR A 369 13.68 -25.31 -20.31
CA THR A 369 12.47 -24.47 -20.39
C THR A 369 12.80 -23.02 -20.05
N LEU A 370 12.31 -22.10 -20.87
CA LEU A 370 12.44 -20.66 -20.68
C LEU A 370 11.07 -20.08 -20.37
N VAL A 371 10.95 -19.35 -19.27
CA VAL A 371 9.79 -18.53 -18.95
C VAL A 371 10.15 -17.08 -19.22
N MET A 372 9.37 -16.40 -20.06
CA MET A 372 9.67 -15.04 -20.49
C MET A 372 8.43 -14.15 -20.40
N GLY A 373 8.60 -12.94 -19.86
CA GLY A 373 7.58 -11.90 -19.90
C GLY A 373 7.58 -11.15 -21.23
N VAL A 374 6.41 -11.08 -21.88
CA VAL A 374 6.21 -10.51 -23.21
C VAL A 374 4.83 -9.85 -23.31
N ASP A 375 4.67 -8.94 -24.28
CA ASP A 375 3.34 -8.50 -24.69
C ASP A 375 2.82 -9.35 -25.84
N LEU A 376 1.55 -9.76 -25.79
CA LEU A 376 0.88 -10.51 -26.85
C LEU A 376 -0.24 -9.69 -27.46
N LEU A 377 -0.23 -9.53 -28.78
CA LEU A 377 -1.28 -8.79 -29.49
C LEU A 377 -2.62 -9.53 -29.34
N VAL A 378 -3.68 -8.78 -29.01
CA VAL A 378 -5.05 -9.28 -28.88
C VAL A 378 -5.94 -8.71 -29.97
N SER A 379 -5.80 -7.41 -30.28
CA SER A 379 -6.55 -6.73 -31.33
C SER A 379 -5.74 -5.54 -31.86
N GLU A 380 -5.85 -5.24 -33.15
CA GLU A 380 -5.21 -4.07 -33.77
C GLU A 380 -6.10 -2.81 -33.75
N SER A 381 -7.42 -2.94 -33.65
CA SER A 381 -8.35 -1.80 -33.77
C SER A 381 -9.57 -1.93 -32.85
N PRO A 382 -9.58 -1.27 -31.67
CA PRO A 382 -8.46 -0.51 -31.09
C PRO A 382 -7.31 -1.46 -30.69
N ARG A 383 -6.11 -0.90 -30.51
CA ARG A 383 -4.93 -1.70 -30.23
C ARG A 383 -4.97 -2.22 -28.79
N ARG A 384 -4.94 -3.55 -28.65
CA ARG A 384 -5.05 -4.26 -27.38
C ARG A 384 -4.00 -5.35 -27.32
N TYR A 385 -3.39 -5.50 -26.16
CA TYR A 385 -2.39 -6.53 -25.91
C TYR A 385 -2.60 -7.13 -24.52
N ALA A 386 -2.09 -8.34 -24.31
CA ALA A 386 -2.02 -8.98 -23.01
C ALA A 386 -0.57 -8.94 -22.52
N ASP A 387 -0.35 -8.40 -21.32
CA ASP A 387 0.91 -8.53 -20.59
C ASP A 387 1.00 -9.95 -20.02
N SER A 388 1.96 -10.73 -20.50
CA SER A 388 1.92 -12.20 -20.39
C SER A 388 3.29 -12.79 -20.01
N ALA A 389 3.27 -13.90 -19.28
CA ALA A 389 4.40 -14.82 -19.19
C ALA A 389 4.17 -16.01 -20.13
N ILE A 390 5.10 -16.28 -21.03
CA ILE A 390 5.08 -17.44 -21.92
C ILE A 390 6.16 -18.45 -21.53
N VAL A 391 5.82 -19.73 -21.66
CA VAL A 391 6.70 -20.87 -21.40
C VAL A 391 7.13 -21.43 -22.75
N LEU A 392 8.44 -21.52 -22.97
CA LEU A 392 9.06 -21.87 -24.24
C LEU A 392 10.14 -22.96 -24.05
N GLY A 393 10.52 -23.62 -25.14
CA GLY A 393 11.49 -24.71 -25.12
C GLY A 393 10.80 -26.06 -24.89
N ALA A 394 11.22 -26.80 -23.87
CA ALA A 394 10.67 -28.11 -23.54
C ALA A 394 9.25 -28.08 -22.95
N GLY A 395 8.85 -26.94 -22.39
CA GLY A 395 7.48 -26.66 -21.95
C GLY A 395 6.74 -25.75 -22.92
N ASP A 396 5.42 -25.68 -22.74
CA ASP A 396 4.53 -24.75 -23.41
C ASP A 396 3.47 -24.28 -22.41
N GLY A 397 3.02 -23.04 -22.55
CA GLY A 397 2.09 -22.43 -21.63
C GLY A 397 2.12 -20.92 -21.66
N ARG A 398 1.03 -20.32 -21.19
CA ARG A 398 0.84 -18.88 -21.16
C ARG A 398 0.07 -18.50 -19.90
N PHE A 399 0.48 -17.43 -19.27
CA PHE A 399 -0.20 -16.82 -18.14
C PHE A 399 -0.33 -15.32 -18.39
N ASP A 400 -1.55 -14.79 -18.32
CA ASP A 400 -1.82 -13.38 -18.56
C ASP A 400 -2.00 -12.63 -17.24
N SER A 401 -1.40 -11.45 -17.13
CA SER A 401 -1.55 -10.53 -16.01
C SER A 401 -3.03 -10.20 -15.80
N ARG A 402 -3.56 -10.53 -14.63
CA ARG A 402 -4.98 -10.34 -14.28
C ARG A 402 -5.28 -8.88 -13.99
N GLN A 403 -4.26 -8.13 -13.54
CA GLN A 403 -4.35 -6.69 -13.32
C GLN A 403 -3.07 -5.98 -13.75
N PRO A 404 -2.96 -5.56 -15.01
CA PRO A 404 -1.95 -4.60 -15.44
C PRO A 404 -2.12 -3.26 -14.71
N VAL A 405 -1.05 -2.46 -14.65
CA VAL A 405 -1.03 -1.17 -13.94
C VAL A 405 -2.19 -0.27 -14.41
N PRO A 406 -3.12 0.13 -13.52
CA PRO A 406 -4.20 1.06 -13.87
C PRO A 406 -3.65 2.39 -14.38
N ALA A 407 -4.26 2.95 -15.43
CA ALA A 407 -3.87 4.19 -16.10
C ALA A 407 -2.48 4.19 -16.79
N GLY A 408 -1.56 3.31 -16.41
CA GLY A 408 -0.30 3.07 -17.10
C GLY A 408 -0.49 2.13 -18.29
N LEU A 409 -0.84 0.87 -18.02
CA LEU A 409 -1.02 -0.18 -19.02
C LEU A 409 -2.50 -0.43 -19.30
N TRP A 410 -3.32 -0.59 -18.25
CA TRP A 410 -4.75 -0.84 -18.38
C TRP A 410 -5.53 0.49 -18.50
N ARG A 411 -5.97 0.80 -19.71
CA ARG A 411 -6.65 2.05 -20.11
C ARG A 411 -7.81 1.73 -21.08
N PRO A 412 -8.94 1.16 -20.62
CA PRO A 412 -9.98 0.60 -21.49
C PRO A 412 -10.49 1.51 -22.61
N MET A 413 -10.53 2.82 -22.37
CA MET A 413 -11.02 3.83 -23.30
C MET A 413 -9.93 4.45 -24.20
N ALA A 414 -8.66 4.12 -23.99
CA ALA A 414 -7.55 4.65 -24.78
C ALA A 414 -7.35 3.87 -26.09
N PRO A 415 -6.70 4.47 -27.10
CA PRO A 415 -6.36 3.79 -28.36
C PRO A 415 -5.47 2.56 -28.18
N LEU A 416 -4.59 2.59 -27.17
CA LEU A 416 -3.74 1.49 -26.74
C LEU A 416 -4.06 1.13 -25.28
N SER A 417 -4.25 -0.16 -25.00
CA SER A 417 -4.49 -0.65 -23.64
C SER A 417 -4.10 -2.11 -23.51
N ALA A 418 -3.50 -2.47 -22.38
CA ALA A 418 -3.48 -3.85 -21.92
C ALA A 418 -4.91 -4.34 -21.64
N VAL A 419 -5.15 -5.64 -21.82
CA VAL A 419 -6.38 -6.34 -21.42
C VAL A 419 -6.20 -7.00 -20.05
N LEU A 420 -7.31 -7.27 -19.36
CA LEU A 420 -7.28 -8.03 -18.12
C LEU A 420 -7.21 -9.52 -18.45
N GLY A 421 -6.26 -10.24 -17.84
CA GLY A 421 -6.24 -11.70 -17.83
C GLY A 421 -7.38 -12.29 -16.99
N ASP A 422 -7.71 -13.56 -17.23
CA ASP A 422 -8.76 -14.25 -16.47
C ASP A 422 -8.30 -14.56 -15.03
N LEU A 423 -9.11 -14.20 -14.05
CA LEU A 423 -8.89 -14.51 -12.63
C LEU A 423 -8.94 -16.02 -12.33
N SER A 424 -9.55 -16.81 -13.21
CA SER A 424 -9.73 -18.26 -13.05
C SER A 424 -8.54 -19.09 -13.57
N GLN A 425 -7.58 -18.45 -14.25
CA GLN A 425 -6.38 -19.08 -14.82
C GLN A 425 -5.74 -20.06 -13.82
N ASP A 426 -5.49 -21.28 -14.30
CA ASP A 426 -4.90 -22.33 -13.49
C ASP A 426 -3.38 -22.18 -13.37
N PHE A 427 -2.77 -22.93 -12.45
CA PHE A 427 -1.31 -23.00 -12.37
C PHE A 427 -0.75 -23.74 -13.60
N LEU A 428 0.33 -23.23 -14.17
CA LEU A 428 1.01 -23.91 -15.27
C LEU A 428 1.87 -25.05 -14.72
N THR A 429 1.95 -26.17 -15.43
CA THR A 429 2.90 -27.25 -15.10
C THR A 429 4.15 -27.08 -15.93
N ILE A 430 5.28 -26.80 -15.29
CA ILE A 430 6.57 -26.55 -15.93
C ILE A 430 7.57 -27.52 -15.29
N ASP A 431 8.31 -28.29 -16.08
CA ASP A 431 9.27 -29.30 -15.60
C ASP A 431 8.70 -30.20 -14.47
N GLY A 432 7.42 -30.60 -14.60
CA GLY A 432 6.71 -31.44 -13.63
C GLY A 432 6.22 -30.74 -12.35
N HIS A 433 6.44 -29.43 -12.20
CA HIS A 433 6.03 -28.63 -11.04
C HIS A 433 4.94 -27.63 -11.39
N ARG A 434 3.99 -27.42 -10.46
CA ARG A 434 2.94 -26.40 -10.58
C ARG A 434 3.51 -25.03 -10.23
N ALA A 435 3.53 -24.14 -11.20
CA ALA A 435 3.96 -22.75 -11.06
C ALA A 435 2.76 -21.81 -11.04
N ALA A 436 2.66 -21.00 -9.98
CA ALA A 436 1.80 -19.81 -9.95
C ALA A 436 2.59 -18.59 -10.44
N PHE A 437 1.88 -17.54 -10.84
CA PHE A 437 2.47 -16.33 -11.40
C PHE A 437 1.95 -15.07 -10.70
N SER A 438 2.82 -14.07 -10.65
CA SER A 438 2.55 -12.68 -10.28
C SER A 438 3.33 -11.78 -11.23
N ILE A 439 2.62 -10.94 -11.98
CA ILE A 439 3.24 -10.03 -12.95
C ILE A 439 3.16 -8.60 -12.42
N CYS A 440 4.34 -8.04 -12.13
CA CYS A 440 4.60 -6.64 -11.82
C CYS A 440 3.64 -5.96 -10.86
N TYR A 441 2.60 -5.29 -11.35
CA TYR A 441 1.64 -4.59 -10.52
C TYR A 441 0.89 -5.52 -9.56
N GLU A 442 0.69 -6.77 -9.98
CA GLU A 442 0.08 -7.78 -9.12
C GLU A 442 0.88 -7.99 -7.83
N ASP A 443 2.20 -7.81 -7.82
CA ASP A 443 3.04 -8.00 -6.63
C ASP A 443 2.56 -7.18 -5.41
N PHE A 444 1.81 -6.10 -5.64
CA PHE A 444 1.25 -5.24 -4.59
C PHE A 444 -0.14 -5.67 -4.08
N LEU A 445 -0.84 -6.55 -4.80
CA LEU A 445 -2.26 -6.83 -4.61
C LEU A 445 -2.49 -8.22 -4.04
N PHE A 446 -3.54 -8.39 -3.22
CA PHE A 446 -3.90 -9.70 -2.67
C PHE A 446 -4.86 -10.50 -3.56
N TRP A 447 -5.87 -9.81 -4.12
CA TRP A 447 -6.98 -10.46 -4.78
C TRP A 447 -6.61 -11.23 -6.06
N PRO A 448 -5.58 -10.86 -6.87
CA PRO A 448 -5.18 -11.68 -8.00
C PRO A 448 -4.71 -13.07 -7.54
N HIS A 449 -4.07 -13.17 -6.37
CA HIS A 449 -3.49 -14.39 -5.82
C HIS A 449 -4.49 -15.23 -4.99
N TRP A 450 -5.80 -15.00 -5.10
CA TRP A 450 -6.81 -15.72 -4.30
C TRP A 450 -6.61 -17.24 -4.31
N ARG A 451 -6.29 -17.82 -5.48
CA ARG A 451 -6.09 -19.27 -5.66
C ARG A 451 -4.86 -19.77 -4.91
N LEU A 452 -3.82 -18.95 -4.79
CA LEU A 452 -2.57 -19.25 -4.08
C LEU A 452 -2.83 -19.50 -2.59
N PHE A 453 -3.84 -18.84 -2.00
CA PHE A 453 -4.20 -19.02 -0.59
C PHE A 453 -5.05 -20.26 -0.32
N LEU A 454 -5.66 -20.85 -1.36
CA LEU A 454 -6.51 -22.03 -1.25
C LEU A 454 -5.79 -23.31 -1.67
N VAL A 455 -4.96 -23.23 -2.69
CA VAL A 455 -4.22 -24.37 -3.25
C VAL A 455 -2.76 -23.99 -3.34
N ARG A 456 -1.90 -24.77 -2.67
CA ARG A 456 -0.46 -24.52 -2.63
C ARG A 456 0.23 -25.09 -3.89
N PRO A 457 0.75 -24.26 -4.82
CA PRO A 457 1.64 -24.69 -5.89
C PRO A 457 3.05 -25.02 -5.37
N ASP A 458 3.91 -25.53 -6.25
CA ASP A 458 5.31 -25.82 -5.92
C ASP A 458 6.18 -24.55 -5.90
N VAL A 459 5.83 -23.53 -6.69
CA VAL A 459 6.57 -22.26 -6.77
C VAL A 459 5.67 -21.11 -7.21
N LEU A 460 5.95 -19.90 -6.72
CA LEU A 460 5.43 -18.64 -7.24
C LEU A 460 6.51 -17.93 -8.05
N LEU A 461 6.24 -17.72 -9.34
CA LEU A 461 7.08 -16.95 -10.24
C LEU A 461 6.64 -15.48 -10.22
N GLY A 462 7.58 -14.60 -9.87
CA GLY A 462 7.39 -13.14 -9.96
C GLY A 462 8.16 -12.57 -11.14
N LEU A 463 7.48 -11.90 -12.06
CA LEU A 463 8.11 -11.22 -13.20
C LEU A 463 7.83 -9.72 -13.08
N ALA A 464 8.85 -8.87 -13.11
CA ALA A 464 8.66 -7.42 -12.99
C ALA A 464 9.65 -6.62 -13.83
N ASN A 465 9.17 -5.51 -14.40
CA ASN A 465 9.98 -4.56 -15.15
C ASN A 465 10.02 -3.19 -14.44
N ASN A 466 11.05 -3.01 -13.62
CA ASN A 466 11.21 -1.85 -12.75
C ASN A 466 12.21 -0.82 -13.28
N TRP A 467 12.36 -0.68 -14.61
CA TRP A 467 13.32 0.25 -15.21
C TRP A 467 13.19 1.73 -14.76
N PHE A 468 12.07 2.09 -14.13
CA PHE A 468 11.76 3.42 -13.62
C PHE A 468 12.01 3.60 -12.12
N ASP A 469 12.53 2.61 -11.39
CA ASP A 469 12.59 2.63 -9.91
C ASP A 469 13.89 3.18 -9.30
N ASP A 470 14.82 3.72 -10.10
CA ASP A 470 16.12 4.21 -9.61
C ASP A 470 15.97 5.24 -8.49
N GLY A 471 16.55 4.95 -7.32
CA GLY A 471 16.48 5.80 -6.13
C GLY A 471 15.10 5.89 -5.46
N LEU A 472 14.13 5.06 -5.87
CA LEU A 472 12.77 5.02 -5.32
C LEU A 472 12.60 3.84 -4.35
N ALA A 473 11.61 3.93 -3.48
CA ALA A 473 11.24 2.87 -2.55
C ALA A 473 10.34 1.80 -3.19
N VAL A 474 9.63 2.13 -4.27
CA VAL A 474 8.60 1.31 -4.91
C VAL A 474 9.06 -0.12 -5.20
N GLY A 475 10.28 -0.33 -5.73
CA GLY A 475 10.79 -1.67 -6.04
C GLY A 475 10.99 -2.54 -4.80
N GLU A 476 11.44 -1.94 -3.69
CA GLU A 476 11.62 -2.64 -2.43
C GLU A 476 10.27 -2.89 -1.73
N ILE A 477 9.32 -1.96 -1.81
CA ILE A 477 7.94 -2.16 -1.34
C ILE A 477 7.24 -3.27 -2.13
N GLN A 478 7.44 -3.33 -3.44
CA GLN A 478 6.93 -4.39 -4.32
C GLN A 478 7.48 -5.75 -3.90
N ARG A 479 8.81 -5.85 -3.74
CA ARG A 479 9.50 -7.07 -3.30
C ARG A 479 9.00 -7.53 -1.92
N GLN A 480 8.83 -6.61 -0.97
CA GLN A 480 8.26 -6.92 0.35
C GLN A 480 6.83 -7.46 0.25
N SER A 481 6.00 -6.83 -0.58
CA SER A 481 4.60 -7.19 -0.79
C SER A 481 4.47 -8.62 -1.34
N ILE A 482 5.12 -8.95 -2.46
CA ILE A 482 5.05 -10.30 -3.04
C ILE A 482 5.72 -11.36 -2.16
N SER A 483 6.81 -11.00 -1.47
CA SER A 483 7.45 -11.92 -0.50
C SER A 483 6.50 -12.27 0.64
N SER A 484 5.70 -11.32 1.11
CA SER A 484 4.72 -11.58 2.16
C SER A 484 3.55 -12.44 1.66
N ILE A 485 3.10 -12.26 0.41
CA ILE A 485 2.08 -13.11 -0.23
C ILE A 485 2.59 -14.55 -0.33
N ALA A 486 3.83 -14.75 -0.79
CA ALA A 486 4.47 -16.06 -0.84
C ALA A 486 4.57 -16.71 0.55
N ARG A 487 4.93 -15.93 1.58
CA ARG A 487 4.98 -16.39 2.97
C ARG A 487 3.62 -16.80 3.51
N ILE A 488 2.56 -16.04 3.22
CA ILE A 488 1.19 -16.37 3.63
C ILE A 488 0.79 -17.72 3.03
N ALA A 489 1.03 -17.93 1.74
CA ALA A 489 0.71 -19.17 1.05
C ALA A 489 1.63 -20.37 1.40
N GLY A 490 2.84 -20.09 1.91
CA GLY A 490 3.85 -21.11 2.20
C GLY A 490 4.49 -21.68 0.95
N VAL A 491 4.74 -20.83 -0.05
CA VAL A 491 5.34 -21.21 -1.35
C VAL A 491 6.71 -20.54 -1.52
N PRO A 492 7.67 -21.18 -2.21
CA PRO A 492 8.87 -20.49 -2.66
C PRO A 492 8.51 -19.34 -3.60
N LEU A 493 9.23 -18.23 -3.49
CA LEU A 493 9.20 -17.16 -4.48
C LEU A 493 10.47 -17.23 -5.33
N LEU A 494 10.31 -17.34 -6.64
CA LEU A 494 11.39 -17.19 -7.61
C LEU A 494 11.08 -15.96 -8.48
N ARG A 495 11.86 -14.88 -8.32
CA ARG A 495 11.52 -13.56 -8.88
C ARG A 495 12.60 -13.05 -9.81
N ALA A 496 12.21 -12.70 -11.04
CA ALA A 496 13.06 -12.11 -12.07
C ALA A 496 12.66 -10.65 -12.30
N VAL A 497 13.62 -9.73 -12.18
CA VAL A 497 13.36 -8.28 -12.24
C VAL A 497 14.32 -7.62 -13.21
N ASN A 498 13.78 -6.76 -14.08
CA ASN A 498 14.59 -5.79 -14.83
C ASN A 498 14.65 -4.47 -14.08
N VAL A 499 15.84 -3.89 -13.95
CA VAL A 499 16.09 -2.63 -13.23
C VAL A 499 16.76 -1.61 -14.16
N PRO A 500 16.85 -0.32 -13.77
CA PRO A 500 17.54 0.70 -14.53
C PRO A 500 18.98 0.27 -14.86
N ASN A 501 19.49 0.70 -16.01
CA ASN A 501 20.90 0.51 -16.37
C ASN A 501 21.78 1.48 -15.58
N SER A 502 21.98 1.21 -14.30
CA SER A 502 22.83 2.00 -13.40
C SER A 502 24.14 1.27 -13.13
N PRO A 503 25.31 1.89 -13.39
CA PRO A 503 26.62 1.27 -13.13
C PRO A 503 26.87 0.91 -11.64
N THR A 504 26.04 1.42 -10.72
CA THR A 504 26.10 1.19 -9.27
C THR A 504 25.39 -0.09 -8.78
N LEU A 505 24.53 -0.71 -9.60
CA LEU A 505 23.78 -1.92 -9.21
C LEU A 505 24.57 -3.21 -9.40
N ASN A 506 25.63 -3.20 -10.21
CA ASN A 506 26.57 -4.33 -10.35
C ASN A 506 27.45 -4.58 -9.09
N ALA A 507 27.17 -3.90 -7.97
CA ALA A 507 27.98 -3.91 -6.77
C ALA A 507 27.29 -4.49 -5.52
N LYS A 508 26.08 -5.06 -5.62
CA LYS A 508 25.46 -5.79 -4.49
C LYS A 508 25.06 -7.21 -4.91
N PRO A 509 25.59 -8.24 -4.22
CA PRO A 509 25.27 -9.64 -4.48
C PRO A 509 23.82 -9.99 -4.09
#